data_AF-W2TY41-F1
#
_entry.id   AF-W2TY41-F1
#
_cell.length_a   1.000
_cell.length_b   1.000
_cell.length_c   1.000
_cell.angle_alpha   90.00
_cell.angle_beta   90.00
_cell.angle_gamma   90.00
#
_symmetry.space_group_name_H-M   'P 1'
#
loop_
_entity.id
_entity.type
_entity.pdbx_description
1 polymer ?
#
loop_
_entity_poly.entity_id
_entity_poly.type
_entity_poly.pdbx_seq_one_letter_code
_entity_poly.pdbx_strand_id
1 'polypeptide(L)'
;TDYSRGILLSTKSNSSPDNQLLVFLNGSSLGVLLRHSSGEHIFRWGKGISDNRWHFMRLKRRGEKVLLYLDGKWEQNSERFLEFYGTCG
;
A
#
# COMPACT_ATOMS: atom_id res chain seq x y z
N THR A 1 6.41 12.60 -8.56
CA THR A 1 5.39 13.68 -8.63
C THR A 1 5.78 14.77 -7.67
N ASP A 2 5.42 16.02 -7.91
CA ASP A 2 5.53 17.16 -6.97
C ASP A 2 4.22 17.42 -6.21
N TYR A 3 3.11 16.79 -6.63
CA TYR A 3 1.84 16.84 -5.91
C TYR A 3 1.91 16.02 -4.61
N SER A 4 1.55 16.65 -3.49
CA SER A 4 1.53 16.02 -2.16
C SER A 4 0.30 15.15 -1.89
N ARG A 5 -0.69 15.17 -2.79
CA ARG A 5 -1.97 14.48 -2.67
C ARG A 5 -2.43 13.96 -4.04
N GLY A 6 -3.06 12.78 -4.07
CA GLY A 6 -3.63 12.21 -5.29
C GLY A 6 -3.91 10.71 -5.18
N ILE A 7 -4.69 10.15 -6.09
CA ILE A 7 -4.91 8.70 -6.20
C ILE A 7 -3.91 8.14 -7.21
N LEU A 8 -3.20 7.07 -6.83
CA LEU A 8 -2.25 6.37 -7.70
C LEU A 8 -2.86 5.12 -8.33
N LEU A 9 -3.68 4.40 -7.56
CA LEU A 9 -4.37 3.19 -8.02
C LEU A 9 -5.69 3.06 -7.26
N SER A 10 -6.77 2.71 -7.96
CA SER A 10 -8.05 2.36 -7.34
C SER A 10 -8.63 1.14 -8.03
N THR A 11 -8.93 0.11 -7.25
CA THR A 11 -9.59 -1.10 -7.72
C THR A 11 -10.71 -1.46 -6.75
N LYS A 12 -11.84 -1.88 -7.28
CA LYS A 12 -13.02 -2.29 -6.52
C LYS A 12 -13.60 -3.52 -7.18
N SER A 13 -13.98 -4.53 -6.40
CA SER A 13 -14.63 -5.72 -6.95
C SER A 13 -16.08 -5.41 -7.33
N ASN A 14 -16.51 -5.90 -8.50
CA ASN A 14 -17.90 -5.80 -8.93
C ASN A 14 -18.79 -6.81 -8.21
N SER A 15 -18.28 -8.00 -7.90
CA SER A 15 -19.03 -9.06 -7.21
C SER A 15 -19.01 -8.92 -5.69
N SER A 16 -18.08 -8.13 -5.15
CA SER A 16 -17.97 -7.85 -3.72
C SER A 16 -17.65 -6.37 -3.55
N PRO A 17 -18.64 -5.47 -3.59
CA PRO A 17 -18.41 -4.03 -3.58
C PRO A 17 -17.63 -3.52 -2.35
N ASP A 18 -17.67 -4.25 -1.24
CA ASP A 18 -16.90 -3.93 -0.04
C ASP A 18 -15.40 -4.20 -0.20
N ASN A 19 -15.00 -5.03 -1.17
CA ASN A 19 -13.61 -5.32 -1.46
C ASN A 19 -13.03 -4.22 -2.36
N GLN A 20 -12.24 -3.35 -1.74
CA GLN A 20 -11.55 -2.24 -2.41
C GLN A 20 -10.07 -2.23 -2.04
N LEU A 21 -9.23 -1.85 -3.00
CA LEU A 21 -7.84 -1.47 -2.78
C LEU A 21 -7.63 -0.09 -3.40
N LEU A 22 -7.22 0.88 -2.58
CA LEU A 22 -6.89 2.22 -2.99
C LEU A 22 -5.46 2.54 -2.55
N VAL A 23 -4.64 3.01 -3.48
CA VAL A 23 -3.30 3.55 -3.22
C VAL A 23 -3.34 5.04 -3.52
N PHE A 24 -2.90 5.85 -2.58
CA PHE A 24 -3.00 7.30 -2.67
C PHE A 24 -1.79 7.98 -2.02
N LEU A 25 -1.57 9.24 -2.38
CA LEU A 25 -0.67 10.14 -1.68
C LEU A 25 -1.48 11.06 -0.77
N ASN A 26 -0.99 11.25 0.45
CA ASN A 26 -1.52 12.26 1.36
C ASN A 26 -0.38 12.88 2.17
N GLY A 27 -0.16 14.19 2.00
CA GLY A 27 0.93 14.89 2.69
C GLY A 27 2.31 14.33 2.34
N SER A 28 2.55 13.96 1.08
CA SER A 28 3.82 13.37 0.61
C SER A 28 4.16 12.01 1.26
N SER A 29 3.16 11.36 1.85
CA SER A 29 3.26 9.98 2.37
C SER A 29 2.37 9.06 1.55
N LEU A 30 2.79 7.82 1.37
CA LEU A 30 2.01 6.84 0.63
C LEU A 30 0.99 6.19 1.56
N GLY A 31 -0.27 6.21 1.15
CA GLY A 31 -1.38 5.56 1.82
C GLY A 31 -1.88 4.37 1.02
N VAL A 32 -2.18 3.27 1.71
CA VAL A 32 -2.94 2.14 1.15
C VAL A 32 -4.16 1.90 2.02
N LEU A 33 -5.33 1.99 1.40
CA LEU A 33 -6.60 1.64 1.99
C LEU A 33 -7.03 0.27 1.47
N LEU A 34 -7.32 -0.62 2.41
CA LEU A 34 -7.83 -1.96 2.18
C LEU A 34 -9.21 -2.08 2.80
N ARG A 35 -10.24 -2.16 1.96
CA ARG A 35 -11.62 -2.42 2.42
C ARG A 35 -12.01 -3.86 2.10
N HIS A 36 -12.76 -4.45 3.02
CA HIS A 36 -13.38 -5.76 2.92
C HIS A 36 -14.58 -5.84 3.86
N SER A 37 -15.30 -6.96 3.88
CA SER A 37 -16.58 -7.11 4.59
C SER A 37 -16.50 -6.90 6.10
N SER A 38 -15.35 -7.13 6.73
CA SER A 38 -15.14 -6.93 8.17
C SER A 38 -14.70 -5.50 8.52
N GLY A 39 -14.35 -4.66 7.53
CA GLY A 39 -13.99 -3.27 7.78
C GLY A 39 -12.99 -2.68 6.78
N GLU A 40 -12.36 -1.59 7.21
CA GLU A 40 -11.38 -0.85 6.44
C GLU A 40 -10.09 -0.70 7.24
N HIS A 41 -8.96 -0.87 6.57
CA HIS A 41 -7.65 -0.60 7.12
C HIS A 41 -6.91 0.42 6.26
N ILE A 42 -6.30 1.40 6.91
CA ILE A 42 -5.47 2.40 6.24
C ILE A 42 -4.05 2.27 6.79
N PHE A 43 -3.12 2.04 5.89
CA PHE A 43 -1.70 1.95 6.18
C PHE A 43 -1.00 3.14 5.55
N ARG A 44 -0.01 3.71 6.25
CA ARG A 44 0.78 4.85 5.78
C ARG A 44 2.25 4.51 5.88
N TRP A 45 2.99 4.77 4.80
CA TRP A 45 4.40 4.45 4.69
C TRP A 45 5.18 5.56 3.98
N GLY A 46 6.46 5.66 4.34
CA GLY A 46 7.36 6.68 3.82
C GLY A 46 6.97 8.12 4.15
N LYS A 47 7.86 9.04 3.75
CA LYS A 47 7.67 10.51 3.76
C LYS A 47 8.51 11.10 2.65
N GLY A 48 8.05 12.23 2.08
CA GLY A 48 8.85 12.97 1.09
C GLY A 48 8.87 12.33 -0.30
N ILE A 49 7.88 11.50 -0.64
CA ILE A 49 7.78 10.80 -1.94
C ILE A 49 7.32 11.77 -3.05
N SER A 50 6.77 12.92 -2.69
CA SER A 50 6.40 13.98 -3.63
C SER A 50 7.58 14.92 -3.93
N ASP A 51 8.75 14.40 -4.26
CA ASP A 51 9.99 15.17 -4.50
C ASP A 51 10.33 15.36 -5.99
N ASN A 52 9.36 15.07 -6.86
CA ASN A 52 9.50 15.05 -8.32
C ASN A 52 10.58 14.08 -8.86
N ARG A 53 10.98 13.06 -8.11
CA ARG A 53 11.86 11.99 -8.59
C ARG A 53 11.08 10.72 -8.86
N TRP A 54 11.77 9.79 -9.52
CA TRP A 54 11.27 8.45 -9.74
C TRP A 54 11.38 7.64 -8.46
N HIS A 55 10.27 7.03 -8.08
CA HIS A 55 10.18 6.08 -6.98
C HIS A 55 9.74 4.73 -7.50
N PHE A 56 10.23 3.65 -6.89
CA PHE A 56 9.84 2.29 -7.22
C PHE A 56 9.04 1.67 -6.09
N MET A 57 7.81 1.26 -6.40
CA MET A 57 6.88 0.68 -5.45
C MET A 57 6.46 -0.73 -5.88
N ARG A 58 6.43 -1.66 -4.91
CA ARG A 58 5.80 -2.98 -5.09
C ARG A 58 4.84 -3.26 -3.95
N LEU A 59 3.58 -3.51 -4.29
CA LEU A 59 2.55 -3.90 -3.34
C LEU A 59 2.25 -5.41 -3.50
N LYS A 60 2.24 -6.15 -2.40
CA LYS A 60 1.75 -7.52 -2.34
C LYS A 60 0.61 -7.62 -1.35
N ARG A 61 -0.51 -8.21 -1.76
CA ARG A 61 -1.68 -8.46 -0.91
C ARG A 61 -1.94 -9.97 -0.83
N ARG A 62 -2.19 -10.47 0.38
CA ARG A 62 -2.70 -11.84 0.60
C ARG A 62 -3.80 -11.78 1.66
N GLY A 63 -5.06 -11.89 1.24
CA GLY A 63 -6.21 -11.66 2.12
C GLY A 63 -6.23 -10.22 2.65
N GLU A 64 -6.25 -10.07 3.97
CA GLU A 64 -6.24 -8.78 4.69
C GLU A 64 -4.82 -8.23 4.94
N LYS A 65 -3.80 -9.02 4.63
CA LYS A 65 -2.42 -8.69 4.92
C LYS A 65 -1.74 -8.04 3.71
N VAL A 66 -0.94 -7.00 3.97
CA VAL A 66 -0.33 -6.14 2.94
C VAL A 66 1.16 -5.96 3.22
N LEU A 67 1.96 -6.09 2.18
CA LEU A 67 3.39 -5.80 2.19
C LEU A 67 3.72 -4.78 1.10
N LEU A 68 4.43 -3.75 1.50
CA LEU A 68 4.87 -2.68 0.62
C LEU A 68 6.39 -2.68 0.53
N TYR A 69 6.90 -2.60 -0.68
CA TYR A 69 8.27 -2.21 -0.96
C TYR A 69 8.27 -0.79 -1.53
N LEU A 70 9.13 0.06 -1.00
CA LEU A 70 9.36 1.41 -1.50
C LEU A 70 10.86 1.70 -1.48
N ASP A 71 11.44 1.99 -2.64
CA ASP A 71 12.84 2.44 -2.81
C ASP A 71 13.89 1.67 -2.01
N GLY A 72 13.84 0.33 -2.07
CA GLY A 72 14.83 -0.50 -1.36
C GLY A 72 14.36 -1.02 0.00
N LYS A 73 13.25 -0.51 0.55
CA LYS A 73 12.80 -0.85 1.90
C LYS A 73 11.46 -1.56 1.89
N TRP A 74 11.38 -2.66 2.63
CA TRP A 74 10.12 -3.35 2.90
C TRP A 74 9.50 -2.80 4.18
N GLU A 75 8.26 -2.36 4.10
CA GLU A 75 7.43 -1.97 5.25
C GLU A 75 6.16 -2.83 5.27
N GLN A 76 5.77 -3.32 6.45
CA GLN A 76 4.69 -4.28 6.63
C GLN A 76 3.65 -3.78 7.65
N ASN A 77 2.40 -4.26 7.52
CA ASN A 77 1.31 -3.91 8.43
C ASN A 77 1.08 -4.91 9.58
N SER A 78 1.89 -5.97 9.66
CA SER A 78 1.78 -7.03 10.67
C SER A 78 3.17 -7.64 10.90
N GLU A 79 3.56 -7.87 12.15
CA GLU A 79 4.86 -8.46 12.51
C GLU A 79 5.09 -9.85 11.89
N ARG A 80 4.02 -10.55 11.51
CA ARG A 80 4.05 -11.96 11.11
C ARG A 80 3.97 -12.20 9.60
N PHE A 81 4.19 -11.17 8.77
CA PHE A 81 4.03 -11.28 7.32
C PHE A 81 5.25 -11.83 6.58
N LEU A 82 6.45 -11.62 7.12
CA LEU A 82 7.70 -12.13 6.55
C LEU A 82 7.78 -13.68 6.55
N GLU A 83 7.08 -14.34 7.49
CA GLU A 83 6.95 -15.81 7.51
C GLU A 83 6.25 -16.37 6.26
N PHE A 84 5.41 -15.57 5.57
CA PHE A 84 4.61 -16.03 4.43
C PHE A 84 5.27 -15.88 3.07
N TYR A 85 6.36 -15.11 2.96
CA TYR A 85 7.01 -14.85 1.67
C TYR A 85 8.45 -15.35 1.56
N GLY A 86 8.99 -15.99 2.60
CA GLY A 86 10.32 -16.61 2.55
C GLY A 86 11.43 -15.59 2.41
N THR A 87 12.34 -15.56 3.36
CA THR A 87 13.63 -14.91 3.18
C THR A 87 14.36 -15.63 2.04
N CYS A 88 14.32 -15.06 0.84
CA CYS A 88 15.30 -15.42 -0.19
C CYS A 88 16.61 -14.79 0.28
N GLY A 89 17.44 -15.60 0.93
CA GLY A 89 18.86 -15.32 1.14
C GLY A 89 19.62 -15.46 -0.17
#